data_AF-A0ABD5TYW8-F1
#
_entry.id   AF-A0ABD5TYW8-F1
#
_cell.length_a   1.000
_cell.length_b   1.000
_cell.length_c   1.000
_cell.angle_alpha   90.00
_cell.angle_beta   90.00
_cell.angle_gamma   90.00
#
_symmetry.space_group_name_H-M   'P 1'
#
loop_
_entity.id
_entity.type
_entity.pdbx_description
1 polymer ?
#
loop_
_entity_poly.entity_id
_entity_poly.type
_entity_poly.pdbx_seq_one_letter_code
_entity_poly.pdbx_strand_id
1 'polypeptide(L)'
;MSYPVSYYCPHCGALVEILREGYLADKSVTPYPLVGWEYAEPDEEFEDDAEGTSASSGTVSDDADGVHFVCGESDAPGLTWTGERIEADDVDDPHGESPCGRDFYLSFVRYEDGEAVESVPESEYVDIGL
;
A
#
# COMPACT_ATOMS: atom_id res chain seq x y z
N MET A 1 13.47 -1.39 -13.22
CA MET A 1 13.81 0.05 -13.02
C MET A 1 12.77 0.57 -12.07
N SER A 2 13.19 0.90 -10.84
CA SER A 2 12.29 1.44 -9.84
C SER A 2 12.22 2.97 -9.93
N TYR A 3 11.05 3.52 -9.64
CA TYR A 3 10.79 4.95 -9.60
C TYR A 3 10.06 5.28 -8.29
N PRO A 4 10.34 6.46 -7.70
CA PRO A 4 9.58 6.91 -6.54
C PRO A 4 8.14 7.23 -6.94
N VAL A 5 7.19 6.68 -6.19
CA VAL A 5 5.75 6.97 -6.32
C VAL A 5 5.21 7.35 -4.94
N SER A 6 4.44 8.43 -4.89
CA SER A 6 3.86 8.94 -3.66
C SER A 6 2.41 8.49 -3.50
N TYR A 7 2.07 7.98 -2.32
CA TYR A 7 0.72 7.59 -1.91
C TYR A 7 0.33 8.41 -0.69
N TYR A 8 -0.95 8.72 -0.54
CA TYR A 8 -1.48 9.41 0.64
C TYR A 8 -2.29 8.46 1.49
N CYS A 9 -2.22 8.64 2.80
CA CYS A 9 -3.04 7.92 3.75
C CYS A 9 -4.51 8.40 3.61
N PRO A 10 -5.50 7.51 3.38
CA PRO A 10 -6.90 7.87 3.23
C PRO A 10 -7.53 8.43 4.52
N HIS A 11 -6.82 8.30 5.64
CA HIS A 11 -7.28 8.73 6.95
C HIS A 11 -6.96 10.19 7.27
N CYS A 12 -5.73 10.63 7.01
CA CYS A 12 -5.24 11.97 7.39
C CYS A 12 -4.52 12.72 6.25
N GLY A 13 -4.37 12.09 5.09
CA GLY A 13 -3.70 12.66 3.92
C GLY A 13 -2.18 12.61 3.95
N ALA A 14 -1.55 12.02 4.98
CA ALA A 14 -0.09 11.93 5.10
C ALA A 14 0.55 11.22 3.89
N LEU A 15 1.63 11.79 3.35
CA LEU A 15 2.30 11.26 2.16
C LEU A 15 3.47 10.33 2.50
N VAL A 16 3.45 9.18 1.83
CA VAL A 16 4.54 8.19 1.82
C VAL A 16 5.04 8.02 0.39
N GLU A 17 6.35 8.09 0.20
CA GLU A 17 7.02 7.77 -1.06
C GLU A 17 7.59 6.36 -0.99
N ILE A 18 7.35 5.55 -2.01
CA ILE A 18 7.94 4.21 -2.13
C ILE A 18 8.64 4.04 -3.49
N LEU A 19 9.75 3.31 -3.50
CA LEU A 19 10.42 2.89 -4.73
C LEU A 19 9.68 1.70 -5.34
N ARG A 20 9.16 1.89 -6.55
CA ARG A 20 8.30 0.91 -7.24
C ARG A 20 8.82 0.55 -8.62
N GLU A 21 8.77 -0.73 -8.98
CA GLU A 21 9.09 -1.16 -10.33
C GLU A 21 7.96 -0.85 -11.31
N GLY A 22 8.29 -0.23 -12.45
CA GLY A 22 7.33 0.35 -13.39
C GLY A 22 6.43 -0.62 -14.18
N TYR A 23 6.41 -1.92 -13.85
CA TYR A 23 5.46 -2.89 -14.42
C TYR A 23 4.26 -3.17 -13.50
N LEU A 24 4.33 -2.80 -12.21
CA LEU A 24 3.24 -2.93 -11.26
C LEU A 24 2.28 -1.74 -11.40
N ALA A 25 1.10 -1.97 -11.96
CA ALA A 25 0.06 -0.96 -12.07
C ALA A 25 -0.67 -0.78 -10.73
N ASP A 26 -0.74 0.45 -10.24
CA ASP A 26 -1.51 0.81 -9.06
C ASP A 26 -3.01 0.67 -9.32
N LYS A 27 -3.71 -0.02 -8.42
CA LYS A 27 -5.18 -0.09 -8.49
C LYS A 27 -5.80 1.02 -7.65
N SER A 28 -5.55 1.00 -6.34
CA SER A 28 -6.17 1.92 -5.38
C SER A 28 -5.43 1.89 -4.04
N VAL A 29 -5.54 2.99 -3.29
CA VAL A 29 -5.18 3.04 -1.87
C VAL A 29 -6.49 3.02 -1.08
N THR A 30 -6.63 2.08 -0.15
CA THR A 30 -7.86 1.87 0.62
C THR A 30 -7.58 1.79 2.11
N PRO A 31 -8.51 2.26 2.96
CA PRO A 31 -8.38 2.11 4.42
C PRO A 31 -8.63 0.67 4.90
N TYR A 32 -9.14 -0.21 4.02
CA TYR A 32 -9.39 -1.62 4.32
C TYR A 32 -8.76 -2.50 3.23
N PRO A 33 -8.42 -3.76 3.53
CA PRO A 33 -7.91 -4.68 2.52
C PRO A 33 -9.00 -5.04 1.48
N LEU A 34 -8.57 -5.57 0.33
CA LEU A 34 -9.46 -6.04 -0.72
C LEU A 34 -9.62 -7.56 -0.60
N VAL A 35 -10.84 -8.05 -0.84
CA VAL A 35 -11.11 -9.49 -0.74
C VAL A 35 -10.30 -10.27 -1.77
N GLY A 36 -9.44 -11.17 -1.29
CA GLY A 36 -8.63 -12.04 -2.14
C GLY A 36 -7.32 -11.41 -2.62
N TRP A 37 -6.91 -10.28 -2.04
CA TRP A 37 -5.57 -9.70 -2.20
C TRP A 37 -4.68 -10.13 -1.03
N GLU A 38 -3.45 -10.55 -1.33
CA GLU A 38 -2.41 -10.76 -0.33
C GLU A 38 -1.59 -9.47 -0.16
N TYR A 39 -1.40 -9.04 1.09
CA TYR A 39 -0.67 -7.82 1.42
C TYR A 39 0.59 -8.19 2.20
N ALA A 40 1.74 -7.71 1.73
CA ALA A 40 3.00 -7.81 2.46
C ALA A 40 3.22 -6.58 3.35
N GLU A 41 3.93 -6.77 4.46
CA GLU A 41 4.55 -5.69 5.21
C GLU A 41 5.70 -5.08 4.40
N PRO A 42 5.97 -3.78 4.56
CA PRO A 42 6.93 -3.10 3.71
C PRO A 42 8.38 -3.52 4.03
N ASP A 43 8.64 -4.06 5.23
CA ASP A 43 9.95 -4.54 5.68
C ASP A 43 10.15 -6.06 5.56
N GLU A 44 9.19 -6.82 5.04
CA GLU A 44 9.34 -8.27 4.90
C GLU A 44 10.50 -8.62 3.94
N GLU A 45 11.61 -9.08 4.52
CA GLU A 45 12.74 -9.66 3.80
C GLU A 45 12.39 -11.11 3.43
N PHE A 46 12.45 -11.45 2.13
CA PHE A 46 12.27 -12.83 1.66
C PHE A 46 13.17 -13.81 2.44
N GLU A 47 12.59 -14.87 3.02
CA GLU A 47 13.37 -16.03 3.43
C GLU A 47 13.89 -16.76 2.18
N ASP A 48 15.20 -16.69 1.97
CA ASP A 48 16.00 -17.28 0.90
C ASP A 48 15.94 -18.82 0.92
N ASP A 49 15.24 -19.42 -0.03
CA ASP A 49 15.45 -20.83 -0.43
C ASP A 49 15.64 -20.91 -1.95
N ALA A 50 16.60 -20.14 -2.48
CA ALA A 50 17.29 -20.41 -3.75
C ALA A 50 18.36 -19.33 -4.06
N GLU A 51 19.58 -19.58 -3.59
CA GLU A 51 20.88 -19.12 -4.09
C GLU A 51 20.88 -17.95 -5.12
N GLY A 52 20.98 -16.73 -4.59
CA GLY A 52 21.89 -15.69 -5.07
C GLY A 52 21.73 -15.14 -6.49
N THR A 53 21.24 -13.90 -6.60
CA THR A 53 22.03 -12.77 -7.13
C THR A 53 21.25 -11.46 -7.07
N SER A 54 21.98 -10.40 -6.70
CA SER A 54 21.62 -8.98 -6.73
C SER A 54 20.63 -8.48 -5.68
N ALA A 55 21.14 -7.62 -4.80
CA ALA A 55 20.38 -6.70 -4.00
C ALA A 55 19.40 -5.91 -4.89
N SER A 56 18.12 -6.27 -4.85
CA SER A 56 16.99 -5.43 -5.24
C SER A 56 16.32 -5.00 -3.94
N SER A 57 16.91 -4.01 -3.26
CA SER A 57 16.42 -2.63 -3.34
C SER A 57 14.96 -2.51 -2.94
N GLY A 58 14.60 -2.83 -1.69
CA GLY A 58 13.48 -2.15 -1.02
C GLY A 58 12.20 -2.04 -1.84
N THR A 59 11.85 -3.13 -2.51
CA THR A 59 10.74 -3.22 -3.45
C THR A 59 9.80 -4.26 -2.87
N VAL A 60 8.53 -3.91 -2.80
CA VAL A 60 7.45 -4.83 -2.44
C VAL A 60 7.55 -6.07 -3.33
N SER A 61 7.43 -7.25 -2.73
CA SER A 61 7.41 -8.55 -3.39
C SER A 61 6.49 -8.56 -4.62
N ASP A 62 6.95 -9.12 -5.75
CA ASP A 62 6.14 -9.36 -6.96
C ASP A 62 4.99 -10.34 -6.70
N ASP A 63 5.16 -11.19 -5.67
CA ASP A 63 4.18 -12.19 -5.25
C ASP A 63 3.00 -11.61 -4.44
N ALA A 64 3.16 -10.42 -3.87
CA ALA A 64 2.10 -9.77 -3.09
C ALA A 64 1.20 -8.93 -4.00
N ASP A 65 -0.12 -9.05 -3.83
CA ASP A 65 -1.10 -8.24 -4.55
C ASP A 65 -1.17 -6.79 -4.02
N GLY A 66 -0.50 -6.48 -2.90
CA GLY A 66 -0.45 -5.14 -2.31
C GLY A 66 0.52 -5.00 -1.14
N VAL A 67 0.53 -3.81 -0.55
CA VAL A 67 1.31 -3.45 0.64
C VAL A 67 0.38 -3.00 1.76
N HIS A 68 0.64 -3.48 2.96
CA HIS A 68 0.05 -2.96 4.17
C HIS A 68 0.95 -1.88 4.78
N PHE A 69 0.38 -0.75 5.17
CA PHE A 69 1.10 0.35 5.81
C PHE A 69 0.40 0.81 7.08
N VAL A 70 1.19 1.22 8.08
CA VAL A 70 0.76 1.92 9.28
C VAL A 70 1.27 3.35 9.18
N CYS A 71 0.34 4.32 9.18
CA CYS A 71 0.64 5.72 8.91
C CYS A 71 1.65 6.30 9.93
N GLY A 72 2.87 6.61 9.45
CA GLY A 72 3.97 7.16 10.25
C GLY A 72 4.77 6.17 11.07
N GLU A 73 4.42 4.88 11.04
CA GLU A 73 5.12 3.82 11.78
C GLU A 73 5.80 2.83 10.85
N SER A 74 5.23 2.58 9.66
CA SER A 74 5.88 1.75 8.65
C SER A 74 7.22 2.33 8.21
N ASP A 75 8.25 1.50 8.23
CA ASP A 75 9.59 1.81 7.76
C ASP A 75 10.07 0.64 6.91
N ALA A 76 10.71 0.93 5.78
CA ALA A 76 11.24 -0.07 4.88
C ALA A 76 12.35 0.51 4.01
N PRO A 77 13.30 -0.30 3.52
CA PRO A 77 14.23 0.15 2.50
C PRO A 77 13.42 0.67 1.30
N GLY A 78 13.63 1.92 0.89
CA GLY A 78 12.90 2.52 -0.23
C GLY A 78 11.54 3.14 0.11
N LEU A 79 11.10 3.13 1.38
CA LEU A 79 9.95 3.87 1.89
C LEU A 79 10.43 5.15 2.58
N THR A 80 9.77 6.27 2.31
CA THR A 80 10.08 7.55 2.96
C THR A 80 8.82 8.36 3.21
N TRP A 81 8.55 8.68 4.48
CA TRP A 81 7.54 9.65 4.86
C TRP A 81 8.03 11.06 4.53
N THR A 82 7.28 11.78 3.69
CA THR A 82 7.70 13.13 3.26
C THR A 82 7.43 14.19 4.34
N GLY A 83 6.57 13.88 5.31
CA GLY A 83 6.07 14.83 6.31
C GLY A 83 5.04 15.81 5.73
N GLU A 84 4.72 15.70 4.44
CA GLU A 84 3.67 16.46 3.79
C GLU A 84 2.32 15.72 3.90
N ARG A 85 1.23 16.46 3.73
CA ARG A 85 -0.12 15.90 3.67
C ARG A 85 -0.92 16.57 2.56
N ILE A 86 -1.87 15.84 2.00
CA ILE A 86 -2.81 16.34 1.00
C ILE A 86 -4.21 16.45 1.59
N GLU A 87 -4.89 17.53 1.23
CA GLU A 87 -6.30 17.78 1.52
C GLU A 87 -7.12 17.29 0.31
N ALA A 88 -7.31 15.97 0.20
CA ALA A 88 -8.18 15.37 -0.81
C ALA A 88 -9.60 15.16 -0.24
N ASP A 89 -10.61 15.13 -1.12
CA ASP A 89 -12.03 15.01 -0.72
C ASP A 89 -12.35 13.62 -0.15
N ASP A 90 -11.59 12.62 -0.57
CA ASP A 90 -11.66 11.23 -0.13
C ASP A 90 -10.83 10.93 1.13
N VAL A 91 -10.24 11.95 1.77
CA VAL A 91 -9.58 11.84 3.07
C VAL A 91 -10.61 12.05 4.20
N ASP A 92 -10.65 11.10 5.15
CA ASP A 92 -11.58 11.10 6.28
C ASP A 92 -11.41 12.34 7.19
N ASP A 93 -10.19 12.63 7.65
CA ASP A 93 -9.89 13.77 8.53
C ASP A 93 -8.60 14.51 8.09
N PRO A 94 -8.67 15.37 7.05
CA PRO A 94 -7.49 16.03 6.49
C PRO A 94 -6.85 17.06 7.42
N HIS A 95 -7.58 17.51 8.46
CA HIS A 95 -7.09 18.46 9.45
C HIS A 95 -6.63 17.81 10.76
N GLY A 96 -6.71 16.48 10.87
CA GLY A 96 -6.36 15.72 12.06
C GLY A 96 -4.88 15.62 12.37
N GLU A 97 -4.58 14.74 13.32
CA GLU A 97 -3.21 14.32 13.64
C GLU A 97 -2.60 13.59 12.42
N SER A 98 -1.39 14.02 12.04
CA SER A 98 -0.63 13.48 10.92
C SER A 98 0.84 13.38 11.33
N PRO A 99 1.46 12.19 11.30
CA PRO A 99 0.85 10.90 10.96
C PRO A 99 -0.20 10.42 11.97
N CYS A 100 -1.18 9.63 11.52
CA CYS A 100 -2.33 9.22 12.33
C CYS A 100 -2.23 7.81 12.96
N GLY A 101 -1.20 7.02 12.64
CA GLY A 101 -1.02 5.65 13.17
C GLY A 101 -2.05 4.62 12.71
N ARG A 102 -2.94 4.98 11.77
CA ARG A 102 -3.96 4.06 11.22
C ARG A 102 -3.38 3.21 10.09
N ASP A 103 -3.91 1.99 9.97
CA ASP A 103 -3.63 1.07 8.86
C ASP A 103 -4.24 1.58 7.55
N PHE A 104 -3.54 1.34 6.45
CA PHE A 104 -4.03 1.54 5.10
C PHE A 104 -3.29 0.62 4.14
N TYR A 105 -3.93 0.33 3.01
CA TYR A 105 -3.52 -0.71 2.10
C TYR A 105 -3.35 -0.13 0.70
N LEU A 106 -2.19 -0.35 0.11
CA LEU A 106 -1.96 -0.08 -1.30
C LEU A 106 -2.19 -1.38 -2.07
N SER A 107 -3.11 -1.36 -3.02
CA SER A 107 -3.45 -2.54 -3.82
C SER A 107 -2.97 -2.39 -5.25
N PHE A 108 -2.37 -3.45 -5.78
CA PHE A 108 -1.92 -3.54 -7.17
C PHE A 108 -3.01 -4.13 -8.07
N VAL A 109 -2.91 -3.87 -9.37
CA VAL A 109 -3.76 -4.50 -10.38
C VAL A 109 -3.28 -5.93 -10.59
N ARG A 110 -4.11 -6.88 -10.17
CA ARG A 110 -3.96 -8.29 -10.51
C ARG A 110 -4.43 -8.54 -11.94
N TYR A 111 -3.65 -9.31 -12.71
CA TYR A 111 -4.01 -9.76 -14.05
C TYR A 111 -4.18 -11.28 -14.07
N GLU A 112 -5.31 -11.76 -14.56
CA GLU A 112 -5.56 -13.19 -14.78
C GLU A 112 -5.98 -13.40 -16.24
N ASP A 113 -5.35 -14.35 -16.93
CA ASP A 113 -5.57 -14.62 -18.37
C ASP A 113 -5.42 -13.38 -19.29
N GLY A 114 -4.66 -12.38 -18.84
CA GLY A 114 -4.48 -11.11 -19.57
C GLY A 114 -5.59 -10.07 -19.33
N GLU A 115 -6.54 -10.36 -18.44
CA GLU A 115 -7.59 -9.43 -18.02
C GLU A 115 -7.34 -8.91 -16.60
N ALA A 116 -7.55 -7.61 -16.39
CA ALA A 116 -7.41 -7.01 -15.06
C ALA A 116 -8.58 -7.43 -14.17
N VAL A 117 -8.28 -8.01 -13.01
CA VAL A 117 -9.28 -8.50 -12.06
C VAL A 117 -9.97 -7.33 -11.36
N GLU A 118 -11.30 -7.31 -11.38
CA GLU A 118 -12.09 -6.37 -10.58
C GLU A 118 -11.99 -6.75 -9.11
N SER A 119 -11.56 -5.81 -8.26
CA SER A 119 -11.52 -6.03 -6.82
C SER A 119 -12.80 -5.53 -6.17
N VAL A 120 -13.17 -6.16 -5.06
CA VAL A 120 -14.18 -5.62 -4.14
C VAL A 120 -13.50 -5.33 -2.80
N PRO A 121 -13.73 -4.17 -2.19
CA PRO A 121 -13.26 -3.92 -0.84
C PRO A 121 -13.89 -4.92 0.12
N GLU A 122 -13.11 -5.39 1.09
CA GLU A 122 -13.71 -6.21 2.14
C GLU A 122 -14.71 -5.36 2.91
N SER A 123 -15.95 -5.82 2.91
CA SER A 123 -17.03 -5.12 3.58
C SER A 123 -16.96 -5.50 5.05
N GLU A 124 -16.45 -4.62 5.91
CA GLU A 124 -16.82 -4.73 7.33
C GLU A 124 -18.31 -4.39 7.41
N TYR A 125 -19.14 -5.41 7.61
CA TYR A 125 -20.58 -5.23 7.75
C TYR A 125 -20.86 -4.48 9.06
N VAL A 126 -21.10 -3.16 8.98
CA VAL A 126 -21.62 -2.38 10.11
C VAL A 126 -23.12 -2.66 10.25
N ASP A 127 -23.51 -3.35 11.32
CA ASP A 127 -24.92 -3.47 11.71
C ASP A 127 -25.41 -2.10 12.21
N ILE A 128 -26.07 -1.35 11.34
CA ILE A 128 -26.84 -0.16 11.74
C ILE A 128 -28.18 -0.62 12.31
N GLY A 129 -28.15 -1.17 13.53
CA GLY A 129 -29.33 -1.64 14.24
C GLY A 129 -30.46 -0.60 14.23
N LEU A 130 -31.57 -0.95 13.56
CA LEU A 130 -32.74 -0.11 13.33
C LEU A 130 -33.89 -0.50 14.26
#